data_AF-A0AAJ0EL59-F1
#
_entry.id   AF-A0AAJ0EL59-F1
#
_cell.length_a   1.000
_cell.length_b   1.000
_cell.length_c   1.000
_cell.angle_alpha   90.00
_cell.angle_beta   90.00
_cell.angle_gamma   90.00
#
_symmetry.space_group_name_H-M   'P 1'
#
loop_
_entity.id
_entity.type
_entity.pdbx_description
1 polymer ?
#
loop_
_entity_poly.entity_id
_entity_poly.type
_entity_poly.pdbx_seq_one_letter_code
_entity_poly.pdbx_strand_id
1 'polypeptide(L)'
;MVEGSALQTQLEKEGMLGLGGLGIIRHIVSHQTPGSVIRVIWNREHSTLQHEYLLLRIKVQDVAEISWVRLERMGDLGKQAPNSEAKLMFIPAPTMSSLVHHDDKTIHDVDLESSPPTLANMANILSIIHQVASDYTFLHHNCWWFARQTFTVLFTRFM
;
A
#
# COMPACT_ATOMS: atom_id res chain seq x y z
N MET A 1 -4.35 3.72 -13.32
CA MET A 1 -5.33 2.98 -12.51
C MET A 1 -5.79 1.80 -13.33
N VAL A 2 -5.89 0.61 -12.72
CA VAL A 2 -6.54 -0.54 -13.38
C VAL A 2 -7.99 -0.49 -12.93
N GLU A 3 -8.89 -0.15 -13.86
CA GLU A 3 -10.29 0.06 -13.53
C GLU A 3 -11.00 -1.23 -13.09
N GLY A 4 -12.05 -1.09 -12.27
CA GLY A 4 -13.00 -2.17 -12.00
C GLY A 4 -12.73 -3.01 -10.75
N SER A 5 -11.85 -2.57 -9.84
CA SER A 5 -11.76 -3.22 -8.52
C SER A 5 -12.91 -2.77 -7.60
N ALA A 6 -13.45 -3.70 -6.80
CA ALA A 6 -14.50 -3.40 -5.82
C ALA A 6 -14.10 -2.27 -4.86
N LEU A 7 -12.83 -2.24 -4.43
CA LEU A 7 -12.30 -1.18 -3.57
C LEU A 7 -12.31 0.17 -4.29
N GLN A 8 -11.90 0.23 -5.56
CA GLN A 8 -11.96 1.47 -6.33
C GLN A 8 -13.39 1.99 -6.42
N THR A 9 -14.35 1.13 -6.77
CA THR A 9 -15.76 1.51 -6.84
C THR A 9 -16.29 1.99 -5.49
N GLN A 10 -15.88 1.37 -4.39
CA GLN A 10 -16.25 1.80 -3.05
C GLN A 10 -15.69 3.20 -2.74
N LEU A 11 -14.41 3.44 -3.01
CA LEU A 11 -13.78 4.75 -2.79
C LEU A 11 -14.44 5.84 -3.63
N GLU A 12 -14.76 5.56 -4.90
CA GLU A 12 -15.47 6.49 -5.78
C GLU A 12 -16.89 6.81 -5.26
N LYS A 13 -17.62 5.80 -4.75
CA LYS A 13 -18.94 6.00 -4.11
C LYS A 13 -18.85 6.88 -2.86
N GLU A 14 -17.76 6.79 -2.11
CA GLU A 14 -17.46 7.64 -0.96
C GLU A 14 -17.01 9.06 -1.36
N GLY A 15 -16.92 9.36 -2.66
CA GLY A 15 -16.53 10.67 -3.18
C GLY A 15 -15.01 10.87 -3.31
N MET A 16 -14.22 9.80 -3.23
CA MET A 16 -12.78 9.86 -3.44
C MET A 16 -12.47 10.05 -4.93
N LEU A 17 -11.99 11.24 -5.32
CA LEU A 17 -11.59 11.56 -6.68
C LEU A 17 -10.25 12.30 -6.70
N GLY A 18 -9.31 11.84 -7.53
CA GLY A 18 -8.10 12.61 -7.89
C GLY A 18 -7.08 12.81 -6.77
N LEU A 19 -7.09 12.00 -5.71
CA LEU A 19 -6.11 12.09 -4.62
C LEU A 19 -4.85 11.25 -4.90
N GLY A 20 -3.69 11.77 -4.52
CA GLY A 20 -2.46 10.97 -4.41
C GLY A 20 -2.58 9.90 -3.32
N GLY A 21 -1.68 8.91 -3.29
CA GLY A 21 -1.85 7.72 -2.45
C GLY A 21 -1.99 7.99 -0.95
N LEU A 22 -1.31 9.01 -0.40
CA LEU A 22 -1.51 9.41 1.01
C LEU A 22 -2.91 10.00 1.25
N GLY A 23 -3.45 10.73 0.27
CA GLY A 23 -4.81 11.24 0.32
C GLY A 23 -5.84 10.10 0.33
N ILE A 24 -5.64 9.06 -0.49
CA ILE A 24 -6.47 7.85 -0.48
C ILE A 24 -6.40 7.16 0.88
N ILE A 25 -5.20 6.98 1.44
CA ILE A 25 -5.02 6.37 2.77
C ILE A 25 -5.75 7.18 3.85
N ARG A 26 -5.64 8.52 3.84
CA ARG A 26 -6.35 9.37 4.79
C ARG A 26 -7.87 9.31 4.63
N HIS A 27 -8.35 9.26 3.38
CA HIS A 27 -9.76 9.07 3.06
C HIS A 27 -10.30 7.77 3.65
N ILE A 28 -9.57 6.66 3.48
CA ILE A 28 -9.93 5.35 4.04
C ILE A 28 -10.07 5.43 5.57
N VAL A 29 -9.15 6.12 6.24
CA VAL A 29 -9.21 6.31 7.70
C VAL A 29 -10.40 7.19 8.10
N SER A 30 -10.64 8.30 7.40
CA SER A 30 -11.70 9.24 7.77
C SER A 30 -13.10 8.68 7.53
N HIS A 31 -13.29 7.93 6.44
CA HIS A 31 -14.58 7.34 6.07
C HIS A 31 -14.80 5.96 6.69
N GLN A 32 -13.79 5.41 7.37
CA GLN A 32 -13.82 4.04 7.87
C GLN A 32 -14.20 3.05 6.76
N THR A 33 -13.62 3.21 5.57
CA THR A 33 -13.99 2.46 4.35
C THR A 33 -14.11 0.96 4.67
N PRO A 34 -15.27 0.34 4.40
CA PRO A 34 -15.57 -1.01 4.85
C PRO A 34 -14.71 -2.04 4.13
N GLY A 35 -13.91 -2.78 4.90
CA GLY A 35 -13.02 -3.78 4.36
C GLY A 35 -12.04 -4.33 5.39
N SER A 36 -11.33 -5.37 5.00
CA SER A 36 -10.29 -6.00 5.81
C SER A 36 -9.11 -6.40 4.95
N VAL A 37 -7.89 -6.25 5.48
CA VAL A 37 -6.66 -6.65 4.81
C VAL A 37 -6.33 -8.07 5.26
N ILE A 38 -6.41 -9.02 4.31
CA ILE A 38 -6.31 -10.45 4.60
C ILE A 38 -4.96 -11.05 4.21
N ARG A 39 -4.16 -10.34 3.42
CA ARG A 39 -2.78 -10.75 3.10
C ARG A 39 -1.95 -9.52 2.76
N VAL A 40 -0.69 -9.53 3.18
CA VAL A 40 0.30 -8.50 2.81
C VAL A 40 1.54 -9.18 2.26
N ILE A 41 1.95 -8.78 1.06
CA ILE A 41 3.12 -9.32 0.38
C ILE A 41 4.11 -8.18 0.15
N TRP A 42 5.38 -8.40 0.47
CA TRP A 42 6.47 -7.53 0.10
C TRP A 42 7.18 -8.10 -1.12
N ASN A 43 7.11 -7.37 -2.22
CA ASN A 43 7.75 -7.73 -3.47
C ASN A 43 8.90 -6.77 -3.81
N ARG A 44 9.83 -7.28 -4.62
CA ARG A 44 10.90 -6.53 -5.26
C ARG A 44 10.78 -6.68 -6.77
N GLU A 45 10.76 -5.55 -7.46
CA GLU A 45 10.76 -5.50 -8.91
C GLU A 45 12.02 -6.14 -9.49
N HIS A 46 11.85 -6.84 -10.61
CA HIS A 46 12.96 -7.24 -11.45
C HIS A 46 13.45 -6.07 -12.33
N SER A 47 14.02 -5.05 -11.71
CA SER A 47 14.56 -3.87 -12.39
C SER A 47 15.96 -3.53 -11.88
N THR A 48 16.71 -2.72 -12.65
CA THR A 48 18.05 -2.24 -12.26
C THR A 48 18.03 -1.52 -10.90
N LEU A 49 16.93 -0.86 -10.58
CA LEU A 49 16.74 -0.13 -9.33
C LEU A 49 16.25 -1.02 -8.18
N GLN A 50 15.81 -2.25 -8.47
CA GLN A 50 15.27 -3.20 -7.50
C GLN A 50 14.24 -2.54 -6.57
N HIS A 51 13.32 -1.78 -7.14
CA HIS A 51 12.29 -1.08 -6.37
C HIS A 51 11.43 -2.08 -5.60
N GLU A 52 11.07 -1.74 -4.37
CA GLU A 52 10.28 -2.63 -3.52
C GLU A 52 8.93 -2.02 -3.20
N TYR A 53 7.91 -2.86 -3.15
CA TYR A 53 6.53 -2.42 -2.96
C TYR A 53 5.74 -3.44 -2.17
N LEU A 54 4.59 -3.00 -1.67
CA LEU A 54 3.66 -3.85 -0.95
C LEU A 54 2.46 -4.20 -1.83
N LEU A 55 2.00 -5.44 -1.73
CA LEU A 55 0.70 -5.86 -2.24
C LEU A 55 -0.21 -6.16 -1.07
N LEU A 56 -1.39 -5.57 -1.08
CA LEU A 56 -2.42 -5.79 -0.07
C LEU A 56 -3.58 -6.54 -0.74
N ARG A 57 -3.94 -7.70 -0.21
CA ARG A 57 -5.19 -8.38 -0.56
C ARG A 57 -6.27 -7.91 0.40
N ILE A 58 -7.32 -7.31 -0.15
CA ILE A 58 -8.38 -6.66 0.60
C ILE A 58 -9.70 -7.36 0.30
N LYS A 59 -10.42 -7.75 1.36
CA LYS A 59 -11.81 -8.20 1.27
C LYS A 59 -12.71 -7.02 1.59
N VAL A 60 -13.43 -6.53 0.58
CA VAL A 60 -14.41 -5.43 0.73
C VAL A 60 -15.66 -6.00 1.38
N GLN A 61 -16.10 -5.45 2.52
CA GLN A 61 -17.13 -6.10 3.34
C GLN A 61 -18.52 -6.07 2.68
N ASP A 62 -18.92 -4.93 2.10
CA ASP A 62 -20.29 -4.73 1.59
C ASP A 62 -20.64 -5.63 0.40
N VAL A 63 -19.63 -5.99 -0.39
CA VAL A 63 -19.80 -6.82 -1.61
C VAL A 63 -19.13 -8.19 -1.50
N ALA A 64 -18.40 -8.45 -0.40
CA ALA A 64 -17.60 -9.66 -0.18
C ALA A 64 -16.58 -9.99 -1.29
N GLU A 65 -16.26 -9.03 -2.16
CA GLU A 65 -15.31 -9.18 -3.25
C GLU A 65 -13.88 -8.89 -2.81
N ILE A 66 -12.93 -9.50 -3.53
CA ILE A 66 -11.49 -9.29 -3.32
C ILE A 66 -11.01 -8.17 -4.24
N SER A 67 -10.22 -7.26 -3.68
CA SER A 67 -9.43 -6.30 -4.43
C SER A 67 -7.97 -6.43 -4.02
N TRP A 68 -7.07 -6.09 -4.93
CA TRP A 68 -5.65 -6.00 -4.68
C TRP A 68 -5.21 -4.55 -4.76
N VAL A 69 -4.24 -4.17 -3.93
CA VAL A 69 -3.62 -2.85 -3.99
C VAL A 69 -2.11 -3.01 -4.04
N ARG A 70 -1.48 -2.35 -5.01
CA ARG A 70 -0.05 -2.10 -5.00
C ARG A 70 0.20 -0.75 -4.33
N LEU A 71 0.98 -0.78 -3.26
CA LEU A 71 1.37 0.39 -2.50
C LEU A 71 2.87 0.59 -2.64
N GLU A 72 3.26 1.75 -3.16
CA GLU A 72 4.65 2.11 -3.35
C GLU A 72 4.97 3.37 -2.57
N ARG A 73 6.18 3.44 -2.06
CA ARG A 73 6.76 4.67 -1.52
C ARG A 73 7.81 5.17 -2.49
N MET A 74 7.61 6.39 -2.97
CA MET A 74 8.41 7.04 -4.00
C MET A 74 9.00 8.35 -3.49
N GLY A 75 10.03 8.85 -4.17
CA GLY A 75 10.57 10.18 -3.92
C GLY A 75 11.41 10.64 -5.10
N ASP A 76 11.61 11.96 -5.21
CA ASP A 76 12.40 12.52 -6.28
C ASP A 76 13.90 12.32 -6.00
N LEU A 77 14.56 11.51 -6.85
CA LEU A 77 15.99 11.16 -6.72
C LEU A 77 16.93 12.16 -7.42
N GLY A 78 16.41 13.30 -7.90
CA GLY A 78 17.19 14.29 -8.64
C GLY A 78 18.09 15.15 -7.73
N LYS A 79 19.31 15.49 -8.22
CA LYS A 79 20.33 16.31 -7.50
C LYS A 79 19.86 17.73 -7.11
N GLN A 80 18.68 18.16 -7.54
CA GLN A 80 18.08 19.47 -7.24
C GLN A 80 16.58 19.36 -6.93
N ALA A 81 16.10 18.23 -6.39
CA ALA A 81 14.71 18.14 -5.97
C ALA A 81 14.48 19.11 -4.79
N PRO A 82 13.68 20.18 -4.94
CA PRO A 82 13.48 21.17 -3.89
C PRO A 82 12.69 20.59 -2.70
N ASN A 83 11.95 19.51 -2.93
CA ASN A 83 11.21 18.77 -1.91
C ASN A 83 11.72 17.32 -1.87
N SER A 84 12.42 16.98 -0.80
CA SER A 84 12.80 15.59 -0.48
C SER A 84 11.62 14.77 0.07
N GLU A 85 10.38 15.22 -0.12
CA GLU A 85 9.21 14.56 0.45
C GLU A 85 8.91 13.24 -0.25
N ALA A 86 8.67 12.22 0.56
CA ALA A 86 8.18 10.94 0.06
C ALA A 86 6.72 11.07 -0.38
N LYS A 87 6.39 10.35 -1.46
CA LYS A 87 5.04 10.18 -1.98
C LYS A 87 4.63 8.74 -1.79
N LEU A 88 3.33 8.51 -1.63
CA LEU A 88 2.74 7.18 -1.72
C LEU A 88 1.95 7.06 -3.00
N MET A 89 2.16 5.96 -3.72
CA MET A 89 1.31 5.52 -4.82
C MET A 89 0.41 4.42 -4.31
N PHE A 90 -0.90 4.55 -4.52
CA PHE A 90 -1.89 3.56 -4.14
C PHE A 90 -2.64 3.14 -5.40
N ILE A 91 -2.40 1.92 -5.86
CA ILE A 91 -2.88 1.43 -7.16
C ILE A 91 -3.80 0.22 -6.91
N PRO A 92 -5.12 0.43 -6.88
CA PRO A 92 -6.07 -0.66 -6.75
C PRO A 92 -6.21 -1.40 -8.10
N ALA A 93 -6.48 -2.71 -8.02
CA ALA A 93 -6.78 -3.57 -9.15
C ALA A 93 -7.66 -4.75 -8.72
N PRO A 94 -8.46 -5.33 -9.63
CA PRO A 94 -9.28 -6.49 -9.30
C PRO A 94 -8.45 -7.77 -9.08
N THR A 95 -7.26 -7.86 -9.68
CA THR A 95 -6.40 -9.05 -9.61
C THR A 95 -4.94 -8.69 -9.33
N MET A 96 -4.22 -9.61 -8.66
CA MET A 96 -2.79 -9.45 -8.36
C MET A 96 -1.94 -9.39 -9.63
N SER A 97 -2.27 -10.18 -10.65
CA SER A 97 -1.50 -10.24 -11.92
C SER A 97 -1.52 -8.91 -12.68
N SER A 98 -2.51 -8.04 -12.45
CA SER A 98 -2.53 -6.68 -13.01
C SER A 98 -1.55 -5.72 -12.33
N LEU A 99 -0.92 -6.11 -11.21
CA LEU A 99 -0.07 -5.26 -10.39
C LEU A 99 1.40 -5.70 -10.33
N VAL A 100 1.69 -6.92 -10.80
CA VAL A 100 2.98 -7.60 -10.60
C VAL A 100 3.55 -8.00 -11.95
N HIS A 101 4.85 -7.78 -12.16
CA HIS A 101 5.54 -8.35 -13.31
C HIS A 101 5.97 -9.79 -13.01
N HIS A 102 5.96 -10.66 -14.03
CA HIS A 102 6.23 -12.08 -13.87
C HIS A 102 7.60 -12.42 -13.25
N ASP A 103 8.58 -11.54 -13.38
CA ASP A 103 9.94 -11.73 -12.83
C ASP A 103 10.11 -11.14 -11.42
N ASP A 104 9.09 -10.49 -10.87
CA ASP A 104 9.16 -9.88 -9.55
C ASP A 104 9.33 -10.95 -8.48
N LYS A 105 10.18 -10.64 -7.49
CA LYS A 105 10.51 -11.57 -6.40
C LYS A 105 9.72 -11.22 -5.15
N THR A 106 9.01 -12.20 -4.61
CA THR A 106 8.46 -12.11 -3.25
C THR A 106 9.57 -12.23 -2.21
N ILE A 107 9.67 -11.21 -1.35
CA ILE A 107 10.63 -11.14 -0.24
C ILE A 107 9.99 -11.69 1.02
N HIS A 108 8.77 -11.23 1.34
CA HIS A 108 7.99 -11.71 2.48
C HIS A 108 6.50 -11.75 2.14
N ASP A 109 5.79 -12.62 2.85
CA ASP A 109 4.37 -12.88 2.64
C ASP A 109 3.73 -13.26 3.97
N VAL A 110 2.69 -12.52 4.36
CA VAL A 110 1.97 -12.73 5.61
C VAL A 110 0.49 -12.88 5.31
N ASP A 111 -0.05 -14.01 5.73
CA ASP A 111 -1.49 -14.29 5.75
C ASP A 111 -2.09 -13.78 7.07
N LEU A 112 -3.17 -13.00 6.94
CA LEU A 112 -3.88 -12.38 8.05
C LEU A 112 -5.33 -12.89 8.16
N GLU A 113 -5.74 -13.89 7.38
CA GLU A 113 -7.15 -14.36 7.30
C GLU A 113 -7.74 -14.77 8.66
N SER A 114 -6.92 -15.27 9.59
CA SER A 114 -7.38 -15.70 10.92
C SER A 114 -7.77 -14.53 11.84
N SER A 115 -7.16 -13.36 11.67
CA SER A 115 -7.42 -12.16 12.48
C SER A 115 -7.12 -10.89 11.67
N PRO A 116 -7.90 -10.61 10.61
CA PRO A 116 -7.55 -9.58 9.66
C PRO A 116 -7.81 -8.18 10.24
N PRO A 117 -6.85 -7.25 10.17
CA PRO A 117 -7.12 -5.86 10.51
C PRO A 117 -8.17 -5.26 9.57
N THR A 118 -8.99 -4.36 10.10
CA THR A 118 -9.85 -3.52 9.26
C THR A 118 -8.99 -2.70 8.28
N LEU A 119 -9.54 -2.38 7.13
CA LEU A 119 -8.87 -1.58 6.12
C LEU A 119 -8.46 -0.21 6.69
N ALA A 120 -9.32 0.41 7.50
CA ALA A 120 -9.02 1.65 8.21
C ALA A 120 -7.86 1.50 9.20
N ASN A 121 -7.78 0.41 9.96
CA ASN A 121 -6.67 0.16 10.88
C ASN A 121 -5.34 -0.02 10.12
N MET A 122 -5.34 -0.78 9.02
CA MET A 122 -4.15 -0.94 8.19
C MET A 122 -3.73 0.39 7.55
N ALA A 123 -4.67 1.14 7.00
CA ALA A 123 -4.41 2.46 6.41
C ALA A 123 -3.81 3.42 7.44
N ASN A 124 -4.31 3.40 8.68
CA ASN A 124 -3.75 4.21 9.76
C ASN A 124 -2.31 3.81 10.10
N ILE A 125 -2.01 2.50 10.20
CA ILE A 125 -0.64 2.00 10.39
C ILE A 125 0.29 2.50 9.28
N LEU A 126 -0.13 2.35 8.02
CA LEU A 126 0.65 2.78 6.85
C LEU A 126 0.86 4.31 6.85
N SER A 127 -0.15 5.09 7.24
CA SER A 127 -0.05 6.54 7.37
C SER A 127 0.94 6.94 8.45
N ILE A 128 0.90 6.30 9.63
CA ILE A 128 1.83 6.56 10.73
C ILE A 128 3.26 6.24 10.28
N ILE A 129 3.49 5.06 9.71
CA ILE A 129 4.82 4.68 9.20
C ILE A 129 5.30 5.71 8.18
N HIS A 130 4.44 6.14 7.25
CA HIS A 130 4.81 7.15 6.27
C HIS A 130 5.15 8.51 6.89
N GLN A 131 4.48 8.92 7.97
CA GLN A 131 4.70 10.20 8.63
C GLN A 131 5.91 10.21 9.57
N VAL A 132 6.32 9.06 10.11
CA VAL A 132 7.52 8.93 10.98
C VAL A 132 8.78 9.41 10.26
N ALA A 133 8.86 9.19 8.96
CA ALA A 133 9.87 9.79 8.11
C ALA A 133 9.15 10.32 6.87
N SER A 134 8.89 11.62 6.78
CA SER A 134 8.23 12.21 5.61
C SER A 134 9.18 12.42 4.44
N ASP A 135 10.49 12.28 4.65
CA ASP A 135 11.50 12.40 3.62
C ASP A 135 11.73 11.07 2.87
N TYR A 136 12.20 11.18 1.63
CA TYR A 136 12.69 10.07 0.84
C TYR A 136 14.18 10.27 0.57
N THR A 137 14.99 9.38 1.12
CA THR A 137 16.43 9.35 0.86
C THR A 137 16.82 7.97 0.38
N PHE A 138 17.72 7.91 -0.61
CA PHE A 138 18.17 6.63 -1.18
C PHE A 138 18.74 5.69 -0.11
N LEU A 139 19.42 6.23 0.92
CA LEU A 139 20.12 5.43 1.93
C LEU A 139 19.28 5.04 3.16
N HIS A 140 18.22 5.79 3.52
CA HIS A 140 17.54 5.59 4.81
C HIS A 140 16.01 5.44 4.70
N HIS A 141 15.27 6.40 4.16
CA HIS A 141 13.79 6.44 4.23
C HIS A 141 13.10 6.14 2.89
N ASN A 142 13.63 5.15 2.18
CA ASN A 142 13.17 4.73 0.86
C ASN A 142 12.04 3.68 0.93
N CYS A 143 11.72 3.07 -0.22
CA CYS A 143 10.74 1.99 -0.36
C CYS A 143 11.04 0.75 0.50
N TRP A 144 12.30 0.30 0.58
CA TRP A 144 12.72 -0.83 1.41
C TRP A 144 12.46 -0.58 2.90
N TRP A 145 12.80 0.63 3.39
CA TRP A 145 12.53 1.00 4.78
C TRP A 145 11.03 0.93 5.10
N PHE A 146 10.19 1.46 4.22
CA PHE A 146 8.74 1.48 4.43
C PHE A 146 8.13 0.08 4.47
N ALA A 147 8.54 -0.80 3.55
CA ALA A 147 8.10 -2.18 3.53
C ALA A 147 8.57 -2.94 4.79
N ARG A 148 9.84 -2.74 5.20
CA ARG A 148 10.40 -3.31 6.43
C ARG A 148 9.65 -2.88 7.69
N GLN A 149 9.36 -1.58 7.84
CA GLN A 149 8.61 -1.08 8.99
C GLN A 149 7.19 -1.64 9.01
N THR A 150 6.55 -1.76 7.84
CA THR A 150 5.22 -2.36 7.73
C THR A 150 5.24 -3.79 8.25
N PHE A 151 6.16 -4.63 7.75
CA PHE A 151 6.26 -6.02 8.22
C PHE A 151 6.64 -6.13 9.70
N THR A 152 7.50 -5.25 10.21
CA THR A 152 7.82 -5.19 11.65
C THR A 152 6.57 -4.97 12.50
N VAL A 153 5.67 -4.07 12.08
CA VAL A 153 4.40 -3.84 12.78
C VAL A 153 3.47 -5.04 12.61
N LEU A 154 3.41 -5.66 11.42
CA LEU A 154 2.56 -6.82 11.20
C LEU A 154 2.94 -7.99 12.11
N PHE A 155 4.23 -8.31 12.18
CA PHE A 155 4.76 -9.38 13.03
C PHE A 155 4.60 -9.11 14.52
N THR A 156 4.51 -7.86 14.96
CA THR A 156 4.37 -7.53 16.39
C THR A 156 2.91 -7.40 16.85
N ARG A 157 1.96 -7.21 15.92
CA ARG A 157 0.55 -6.96 16.25
C ARG A 157 -0.41 -8.05 15.82
N PHE A 158 -0.06 -8.85 14.83
CA PHE A 158 -0.99 -9.81 14.22
C PHE A 158 -0.42 -11.24 14.12
N MET A 159 0.82 -11.44 14.57
CA MET A 159 1.49 -12.74 14.66
C MET A 159 2.05 -12.94 16.06
#